data_AF-A0A2T2UPE3-F1
#
_entry.id   AF-A0A2T2UPE3-F1
#
_cell.length_a   1.000
_cell.length_b   1.000
_cell.length_c   1.000
_cell.angle_alpha   90.00
_cell.angle_beta   90.00
_cell.angle_gamma   90.00
#
_symmetry.space_group_name_H-M   'P 1'
#
loop_
_entity.id
_entity.type
_entity.pdbx_description
1 polymer ?
#
loop_
_entity_poly.entity_id
_entity_poly.type
_entity_poly.pdbx_seq_one_letter_code
_entity_poly.pdbx_strand_id
1 'polypeptide(L)'
;MSEQVEDFDDLRVYRTAFRHSMTIFDLSTEWPKEERYALTDQIRRSSRAVCSNIAEAWSKRRYEAHFVSKLSDAEGEAAETITWLDFAHTCEYLDADEHDELRDEYRKIRGGLVKMMKNPDPWCGPSALRDPEVPYETDTTPQTEN
;
A
#
# COMPACT_ATOMS: atom_id res chain seq x y z
N MET A 1 -20.01 13.81 -6.36
CA MET A 1 -20.09 12.37 -6.67
C MET A 1 -18.81 11.75 -6.16
N SER A 2 -18.88 10.76 -5.27
CA SER A 2 -17.69 10.00 -4.88
C SER A 2 -17.23 9.20 -6.10
N GLU A 3 -15.98 9.39 -6.53
CA GLU A 3 -15.34 8.50 -7.50
C GLU A 3 -15.45 7.05 -7.00
N GLN A 4 -15.92 6.16 -7.87
CA GLN A 4 -15.94 4.73 -7.60
C GLN A 4 -14.49 4.23 -7.67
N VAL A 5 -14.04 3.52 -6.64
CA VAL A 5 -12.69 2.93 -6.60
C VAL A 5 -12.77 1.57 -7.29
N GLU A 6 -12.13 1.43 -8.44
CA GLU A 6 -12.10 0.18 -9.20
C GLU A 6 -10.85 -0.64 -8.85
N ASP A 7 -9.70 0.03 -8.72
CA ASP A 7 -8.43 -0.61 -8.36
C ASP A 7 -7.63 0.17 -7.28
N PHE A 8 -6.49 -0.39 -6.85
CA PHE A 8 -5.68 0.17 -5.76
C PHE A 8 -5.12 1.56 -6.09
N ASP A 9 -4.88 1.86 -7.36
CA ASP A 9 -4.37 3.13 -7.84
C ASP A 9 -5.42 4.25 -7.87
N ASP A 10 -6.70 3.89 -7.69
CA ASP A 10 -7.78 4.85 -7.42
C ASP A 10 -7.82 5.32 -5.96
N LEU A 11 -7.20 4.58 -5.04
CA LEU A 11 -7.17 4.95 -3.64
C LEU A 11 -6.43 6.28 -3.47
N ARG A 12 -7.13 7.28 -2.91
CA ARG A 12 -6.51 8.57 -2.57
C ARG A 12 -5.24 8.41 -1.72
N VAL A 13 -5.23 7.44 -0.80
CA VAL A 13 -4.05 7.15 0.04
C VAL A 13 -2.88 6.63 -0.80
N TYR A 14 -3.14 5.79 -1.80
CA TYR A 14 -2.11 5.33 -2.74
C TYR A 14 -1.58 6.48 -3.59
N ARG A 15 -2.47 7.24 -4.25
CA ARG A 15 -2.08 8.37 -5.12
C ARG A 15 -1.24 9.41 -4.35
N THR A 16 -1.61 9.66 -3.10
CA THR A 16 -0.87 10.57 -2.21
C THR A 16 0.51 9.99 -1.84
N ALA A 17 0.58 8.73 -1.44
CA ALA A 17 1.85 8.06 -1.13
C ALA A 17 2.78 8.00 -2.34
N PHE A 18 2.25 7.66 -3.52
CA PHE A 18 3.03 7.58 -4.75
C PHE A 18 3.63 8.92 -5.13
N ARG A 19 2.81 9.99 -5.15
CA ARG A 19 3.27 11.35 -5.42
C ARG A 19 4.44 11.75 -4.52
N HIS A 20 4.30 11.54 -3.21
CA HIS A 20 5.35 11.94 -2.25
C HIS A 20 6.57 11.03 -2.26
N SER A 21 6.40 9.76 -2.61
CA SER A 21 7.56 8.87 -2.86
C SER A 21 8.39 9.35 -4.05
N MET A 22 7.76 9.96 -5.06
CA MET A 22 8.46 10.57 -6.19
C MET A 22 9.13 11.89 -5.80
N THR A 23 8.46 12.74 -5.01
CA THR A 23 9.10 13.94 -4.44
C THR A 23 10.35 13.57 -3.63
N ILE A 24 10.26 12.56 -2.74
CA ILE A 24 11.41 12.05 -1.99
C ILE A 24 12.51 11.56 -2.94
N PHE A 25 12.15 10.83 -4.00
CA PHE A 25 13.12 10.36 -4.98
C PHE A 25 13.86 11.52 -5.63
N ASP A 26 13.14 12.54 -6.10
CA ASP A 26 13.70 13.69 -6.80
C ASP A 26 14.64 14.49 -5.88
N LEU A 27 14.20 14.84 -4.67
CA LEU A 27 15.03 15.55 -3.68
C LEU A 27 16.31 14.79 -3.34
N SER A 28 16.19 13.48 -3.12
CA SER A 28 17.34 12.63 -2.78
C SER A 28 18.31 12.37 -3.94
N THR A 29 18.07 12.90 -5.13
CA THR A 29 19.05 12.85 -6.23
C THR A 29 20.25 13.78 -6.00
N GLU A 30 20.06 14.84 -5.20
CA GLU A 30 21.07 15.87 -4.93
C GLU A 30 21.89 15.59 -3.65
N TRP A 31 21.50 14.58 -2.86
CA TRP A 31 22.17 14.23 -1.61
C TRP A 31 23.58 13.64 -1.82
N PRO A 32 24.47 13.69 -0.80
CA PRO A 32 25.82 13.17 -0.90
C PRO A 32 25.88 11.71 -1.38
N LYS A 33 26.89 11.38 -2.21
CA LYS A 33 27.02 10.04 -2.78
C LYS A 33 27.36 8.98 -1.73
N GLU A 34 27.99 9.40 -0.64
CA GLU A 34 28.35 8.59 0.51
C GLU A 34 27.09 8.06 1.22
N GLU A 35 25.98 8.80 1.18
CA GLU A 35 24.68 8.42 1.76
C GLU A 35 23.87 7.46 0.88
N ARG A 36 24.37 7.16 -0.33
CA ARG A 36 23.64 6.37 -1.32
C ARG A 36 23.08 5.07 -0.74
N TYR A 37 23.86 4.34 0.06
CA TYR A 37 23.47 3.05 0.65
C TYR A 37 23.08 3.15 2.12
N ALA A 38 23.15 4.34 2.69
CA ALA A 38 22.68 4.65 4.03
C ALA A 38 21.34 5.39 3.90
N LEU A 39 21.31 6.70 4.05
CA LEU A 39 20.08 7.47 4.14
C LEU A 39 19.24 7.42 2.84
N THR A 40 19.87 7.64 1.67
CA THR A 40 19.15 7.74 0.38
C THR A 40 18.40 6.45 0.03
N ASP A 41 19.00 5.29 0.22
CA ASP A 41 18.36 4.02 -0.13
C ASP A 41 17.25 3.65 0.87
N GLN A 42 17.45 3.92 2.16
CA GLN A 42 16.45 3.59 3.18
C GLN A 42 15.18 4.42 3.03
N ILE A 43 15.29 5.74 2.79
CA ILE A 43 14.10 6.57 2.59
C ILE A 43 13.35 6.21 1.29
N ARG A 44 14.08 5.88 0.22
CA ARG A 44 13.48 5.48 -1.06
C ARG A 44 12.80 4.12 -0.96
N ARG A 45 13.38 3.18 -0.21
CA ARG A 45 12.78 1.86 0.00
C ARG A 45 11.52 1.95 0.85
N SER A 46 11.59 2.57 2.02
CA SER A 46 10.44 2.72 2.92
C SER A 46 9.29 3.50 2.26
N SER A 47 9.57 4.62 1.59
CA SER A 47 8.53 5.42 0.91
C SER A 47 7.79 4.65 -0.19
N ARG A 48 8.51 3.83 -0.97
CA ARG A 48 7.92 2.98 -2.03
C ARG A 48 7.22 1.75 -1.44
N ALA A 49 7.70 1.22 -0.33
CA ALA A 49 7.11 0.08 0.36
C ALA A 49 5.68 0.39 0.86
N VAL A 50 5.40 1.65 1.24
CA VAL A 50 4.02 2.11 1.52
C VAL A 50 3.10 1.82 0.32
N CYS A 51 3.52 2.19 -0.89
CA CYS A 51 2.72 2.00 -2.10
C CYS A 51 2.52 0.52 -2.42
N SER A 52 3.58 -0.30 -2.35
CA SER A 52 3.48 -1.73 -2.64
C SER A 52 2.62 -2.46 -1.60
N ASN A 53 2.71 -2.10 -0.32
CA ASN A 53 1.89 -2.69 0.73
C ASN A 53 0.40 -2.31 0.57
N ILE A 54 0.09 -1.08 0.13
CA ILE A 54 -1.30 -0.69 -0.21
C ILE A 54 -1.84 -1.52 -1.38
N ALA A 55 -1.06 -1.69 -2.45
CA ALA A 55 -1.46 -2.50 -3.60
C ALA A 55 -1.66 -3.98 -3.22
N GLU A 56 -0.78 -4.52 -2.37
CA GLU A 56 -0.90 -5.89 -1.86
C GLU A 56 -2.10 -6.04 -0.94
N ALA A 57 -2.37 -5.06 -0.06
CA ALA A 57 -3.58 -5.04 0.76
C ALA A 57 -4.82 -5.14 -0.13
N TRP A 58 -4.94 -4.25 -1.12
CA TRP A 58 -6.06 -4.26 -2.07
C TRP A 58 -6.25 -5.61 -2.77
N SER A 59 -5.15 -6.26 -3.18
CA SER A 59 -5.19 -7.59 -3.80
C SER A 59 -5.70 -8.68 -2.84
N LYS A 60 -5.48 -8.50 -1.53
CA LYS A 60 -5.86 -9.43 -0.46
C LYS A 60 -7.19 -9.10 0.23
N ARG A 61 -7.92 -8.07 -0.22
CA ARG A 61 -9.19 -7.58 0.37
C ARG A 61 -10.34 -8.59 0.44
N ARG A 62 -10.22 -9.75 -0.21
CA ARG A 62 -11.17 -10.86 -0.06
C ARG A 62 -11.18 -11.44 1.35
N TYR A 63 -10.07 -11.31 2.08
CA TYR A 63 -9.96 -11.72 3.47
C TYR A 63 -9.52 -10.54 4.34
N GLU A 64 -10.45 -10.07 5.16
CA GLU A 64 -10.30 -8.84 5.95
C GLU A 64 -9.01 -8.83 6.79
N ALA A 65 -8.67 -9.92 7.48
CA ALA A 65 -7.47 -9.93 8.31
C ALA A 65 -6.17 -9.82 7.48
N HIS A 66 -6.14 -10.30 6.23
CA HIS A 66 -4.99 -10.08 5.34
C HIS A 66 -4.94 -8.64 4.83
N PHE A 67 -6.09 -8.04 4.51
CA PHE A 67 -6.20 -6.63 4.13
C PHE A 67 -5.67 -5.73 5.24
N VAL A 68 -6.19 -5.89 6.45
CA VAL A 68 -5.80 -5.11 7.64
C VAL A 68 -4.32 -5.32 7.97
N SER A 69 -3.83 -6.57 7.94
CA SER A 69 -2.41 -6.85 8.17
C SER A 69 -1.51 -6.08 7.19
N LYS A 70 -1.86 -6.06 5.89
CA LYS A 70 -1.05 -5.37 4.89
C LYS A 70 -1.15 -3.85 4.96
N LEU A 71 -2.31 -3.32 5.35
CA LEU A 71 -2.42 -1.90 5.67
C LEU A 71 -1.59 -1.51 6.90
N SER A 72 -1.45 -2.41 7.88
CA SER A 72 -0.56 -2.21 9.03
C SER A 72 0.90 -2.18 8.59
N ASP A 73 1.32 -3.06 7.67
CA ASP A 73 2.66 -3.02 7.09
C ASP A 73 2.90 -1.66 6.38
N ALA A 74 1.94 -1.20 5.57
CA ALA A 74 2.02 0.10 4.90
C ALA A 74 2.12 1.28 5.88
N GLU A 75 1.42 1.19 7.02
CA GLU A 75 1.45 2.23 8.06
C GLU A 75 2.80 2.26 8.77
N GLY A 76 3.40 1.10 9.02
CA GLY A 76 4.76 0.96 9.54
C GLY A 76 5.81 1.56 8.61
N GLU A 77 5.74 1.26 7.31
CA GLU A 77 6.64 1.84 6.30
C GLU A 77 6.49 3.37 6.19
N ALA A 78 5.29 3.90 6.39
CA ALA A 78 5.06 5.33 6.43
C ALA A 78 5.67 5.99 7.67
N ALA A 79 5.66 5.30 8.83
CA ALA A 79 6.35 5.75 10.03
C ALA A 79 7.88 5.69 9.89
N GLU A 80 8.39 4.64 9.24
CA GLU A 80 9.80 4.53 8.89
C GLU A 80 10.22 5.66 7.94
N THR A 81 9.42 5.96 6.91
CA THR A 81 9.69 7.08 6.00
C THR A 81 9.79 8.41 6.76
N ILE A 82 8.89 8.68 7.71
CA ILE A 82 8.97 9.88 8.56
C ILE A 82 10.28 9.92 9.35
N THR A 83 10.71 8.78 9.88
CA THR A 83 11.98 8.69 10.62
C THR A 83 13.16 9.08 9.74
N TRP A 84 13.18 8.61 8.48
CA TRP A 84 14.22 8.97 7.53
C TRP A 84 14.13 10.42 7.04
N LEU A 85 12.94 11.02 6.98
CA LEU A 85 12.78 12.47 6.75
C LEU A 85 13.42 13.27 7.91
N ASP A 86 13.16 12.87 9.16
CA ASP A 86 13.74 13.52 10.34
C ASP A 86 15.30 13.45 10.29
N PHE A 87 15.86 12.30 9.86
CA PHE A 87 17.32 12.16 9.63
C PHE A 87 17.82 13.06 8.49
N ALA A 88 17.16 13.06 7.33
CA ALA A 88 17.55 13.88 6.18
C ALA A 88 17.61 15.37 6.54
N HIS A 89 16.61 15.84 7.29
CA HIS A 89 16.57 17.21 7.77
C HIS A 89 17.67 17.50 8.80
N THR A 90 17.89 16.60 9.76
CA THR A 90 18.95 16.76 10.77
C THR A 90 20.35 16.79 10.15
N CYS A 91 20.56 16.04 9.07
CA CYS A 91 21.79 16.03 8.28
C CYS A 91 21.90 17.21 7.29
N GLU A 92 20.93 18.14 7.30
CA GLU A 92 20.87 19.32 6.42
C GLU A 92 20.79 18.97 4.92
N TYR A 93 20.23 17.80 4.58
CA TYR A 93 19.98 17.37 3.19
C TYR A 93 18.57 17.70 2.70
N LEU A 94 17.68 18.07 3.62
CA LEU A 94 16.30 18.43 3.37
C LEU A 94 16.01 19.72 4.12
N ASP A 95 15.51 20.75 3.43
CA ASP A 95 15.17 22.00 4.10
C ASP A 95 13.92 21.86 4.99
N ALA A 96 13.68 22.86 5.83
CA ALA A 96 12.62 22.80 6.83
C ALA A 96 11.22 22.78 6.21
N ASP A 97 11.00 23.49 5.10
CA ASP A 97 9.69 23.57 4.45
C ASP A 97 9.38 22.24 3.76
N GLU A 98 10.34 21.69 3.00
CA GLU A 98 10.21 20.37 2.35
C GLU A 98 10.01 19.24 3.38
N HIS A 99 10.76 19.30 4.48
CA HIS A 99 10.63 18.36 5.58
C HIS A 99 9.23 18.39 6.19
N ASP A 100 8.75 19.57 6.58
CA ASP A 100 7.46 19.71 7.26
C ASP A 100 6.30 19.31 6.34
N GLU A 101 6.37 19.68 5.06
CA GLU A 101 5.39 19.29 4.05
C GLU A 101 5.32 17.76 3.88
N LEU A 102 6.45 17.10 3.62
CA LEU A 102 6.50 15.66 3.43
C LEU A 102 6.05 14.91 4.69
N ARG A 103 6.49 15.37 5.86
CA ARG A 103 6.16 14.75 7.14
C ARG A 103 4.67 14.83 7.45
N ASP A 104 4.05 15.97 7.19
CA ASP A 104 2.60 16.13 7.37
C ASP A 104 1.79 15.31 6.37
N GLU A 105 2.27 15.16 5.14
CA GLU A 105 1.63 14.30 4.15
C GLU A 105 1.72 12.82 4.53
N TYR A 106 2.87 12.35 5.03
CA TYR A 106 3.01 10.98 5.55
C TYR A 106 2.15 10.74 6.80
N ARG A 107 1.95 11.74 7.67
CA ARG A 107 0.98 11.66 8.77
C ARG A 107 -0.45 11.52 8.27
N LYS A 108 -0.83 12.26 7.21
CA LYS A 108 -2.16 12.13 6.57
C LYS A 108 -2.33 10.73 5.95
N ILE A 109 -1.31 10.21 5.30
CA ILE A 109 -1.29 8.84 4.76
C ILE A 109 -1.54 7.82 5.87
N ARG A 110 -0.77 7.87 6.96
CA ARG A 110 -0.96 7.01 8.14
C ARG A 110 -2.37 7.10 8.71
N GLY A 111 -2.89 8.32 8.87
CA GLY A 111 -4.27 8.54 9.32
C GLY A 111 -5.32 7.94 8.38
N GLY A 112 -5.08 7.96 7.07
CA GLY A 112 -5.91 7.28 6.07
C GLY A 112 -5.88 5.77 6.21
N LEU A 113 -4.69 5.18 6.31
CA LEU A 113 -4.49 3.73 6.50
C LEU A 113 -5.16 3.24 7.79
N VAL A 114 -4.99 3.95 8.90
CA VAL A 114 -5.65 3.62 10.18
C VAL A 114 -7.17 3.67 10.08
N LYS A 115 -7.73 4.65 9.36
CA LYS A 115 -9.18 4.70 9.12
C LYS A 115 -9.65 3.51 8.28
N MET A 116 -8.85 3.09 7.29
CA MET A 116 -9.15 1.92 6.48
C MET A 116 -9.13 0.63 7.32
N MET A 117 -8.13 0.46 8.18
CA MET A 117 -8.04 -0.67 9.10
C MET A 117 -9.19 -0.75 10.10
N LYS A 118 -9.68 0.42 10.58
CA LYS A 118 -10.77 0.49 11.56
C LYS A 118 -12.15 0.19 10.99
N ASN A 119 -12.33 0.29 9.67
CA ASN A 119 -13.63 0.12 9.02
C ASN A 119 -13.47 -0.60 7.68
N PRO A 120 -12.96 -1.84 7.64
CA PRO A 120 -12.49 -2.48 6.40
C PRO A 120 -13.61 -2.86 5.41
N ASP A 121 -14.86 -2.96 5.87
CA ASP A 121 -16.04 -3.39 5.11
C ASP A 121 -16.24 -2.72 3.72
N PRO A 122 -16.00 -1.41 3.52
CA PRO A 122 -16.16 -0.78 2.22
C PRO A 122 -15.19 -1.28 1.15
N TRP A 123 -14.08 -1.90 1.55
CA TRP A 123 -13.06 -2.42 0.65
C TRP A 123 -13.03 -3.94 0.64
N CYS A 124 -13.52 -4.60 1.69
CA CYS A 124 -13.48 -6.04 1.83
C CYS A 124 -14.78 -6.71 1.38
N GLY A 125 -14.65 -7.92 0.82
CA GLY A 125 -15.82 -8.71 0.44
C GLY A 125 -15.48 -9.89 -0.44
N PRO A 126 -16.34 -10.92 -0.49
CA PRO A 126 -16.14 -12.03 -1.40
C PRO A 126 -16.15 -11.51 -2.84
N SER A 127 -15.21 -12.01 -3.64
CA SER A 127 -15.38 -11.96 -5.09
C SER A 127 -16.68 -12.68 -5.41
N ALA A 128 -17.62 -12.03 -6.11
CA ALA A 128 -18.89 -12.65 -6.50
C ALA A 128 -18.72 -13.88 -7.43
N LEU A 129 -17.48 -14.24 -7.76
CA LEU A 129 -17.13 -15.41 -8.55
C LEU A 129 -17.34 -16.68 -7.72
N ARG A 130 -18.47 -17.33 -7.98
CA ARG A 130 -18.71 -18.73 -7.69
C ARG A 130 -18.25 -19.56 -8.89
N ASP A 131 -17.68 -20.74 -8.64
CA ASP A 131 -17.51 -21.74 -9.68
C ASP A 131 -18.90 -22.02 -10.29
N PRO A 132 -19.09 -21.97 -11.63
CA PRO A 132 -20.34 -22.45 -12.20
C PRO A 132 -20.62 -23.87 -11.70
N GLU A 133 -21.88 -24.15 -11.38
CA GLU A 133 -22.31 -25.48 -11.02
C GLU A 133 -22.20 -26.38 -12.26
N VAL A 134 -21.07 -27.08 -12.41
CA VAL A 134 -20.89 -28.10 -13.45
C VAL A 134 -21.41 -29.41 -12.87
N PRO A 135 -22.50 -29.99 -13.41
CA PRO A 135 -22.99 -31.29 -12.96
C PRO A 135 -21.90 -32.34 -13.13
N TYR A 136 -21.66 -33.15 -12.11
CA TYR A 136 -20.87 -34.36 -12.28
C TYR A 136 -21.65 -35.30 -13.20
N GLU A 137 -21.09 -35.64 -14.36
CA GLU A 137 -21.58 -36.75 -15.17
C GLU A 137 -21.32 -38.04 -14.39
N THR A 138 -22.29 -38.48 -13.60
CA THR A 138 -22.28 -39.82 -13.06
C THR A 138 -22.61 -40.75 -14.21
N ASP A 139 -21.60 -41.44 -14.72
CA ASP A 139 -21.72 -42.47 -15.74
C ASP A 139 -22.47 -43.67 -15.14
N THR A 140 -23.79 -43.54 -14.99
CA THR A 140 -24.69 -44.68 -14.77
C THR A 140 -24.94 -45.33 -16.11
N THR A 141 -23.92 -45.99 -16.65
CA THR A 141 -24.15 -47.06 -17.64
C THR A 141 -24.78 -48.22 -16.87
N PRO A 142 -26.04 -48.62 -17.14
CA PRO A 142 -26.60 -49.82 -16.55
C PRO A 142 -25.79 -51.00 -17.10
N GLN A 143 -25.15 -51.78 -16.23
CA GLN A 143 -24.67 -53.10 -16.61
C GLN A 143 -25.90 -53.93 -16.95
N THR A 144 -26.15 -54.14 -18.25
CA THR A 144 -27.06 -55.18 -18.72
C THR A 144 -26.50 -56.53 -18.28
N GLU A 145 -27.17 -57.16 -17.31
CA GLU A 145 -27.04 -58.58 -17.03
C GLU A 145 -27.55 -59.38 -18.24
N ASN A 146 -26.67 -60.19 -18.85
CA ASN A 146 -26.93 -61.52 -19.40
C ASN A 146 -25.64 -62.18 -19.88
#